data_AF-A0A7J5E688-F1
#
_entry.id   AF-A0A7J5E688-F1
#
_cell.length_a   1.000
_cell.length_b   1.000
_cell.length_c   1.000
_cell.angle_alpha   90.00
_cell.angle_beta   90.00
_cell.angle_gamma   90.00
#
_symmetry.space_group_name_H-M   'P 1'
#
loop_
_entity.id
_entity.type
_entity.pdbx_description
1 polymer ?
#
loop_
_entity_poly.entity_id
_entity_poly.type
_entity_poly.pdbx_seq_one_letter_code
_entity_poly.pdbx_strand_id
1 'polypeptide(L)' 'MAEIYQTENFIVEAVDEPLVTRKDGGHISINPKVKVVDRTQLSPKLAIELMRLTMLIGEAMTIGLN' A
#
# COMPACT_ATOMS: atom_id res chain seq x y z
N MET A 1 -5.16 4.36 11.84
CA MET A 1 -4.73 3.44 10.77
C MET A 1 -4.26 2.16 11.43
N ALA A 2 -4.46 1.02 10.77
CA ALA A 2 -3.95 -0.28 11.26
C ALA A 2 -2.88 -0.80 10.31
N GLU A 3 -1.68 -1.06 10.82
CA GLU A 3 -0.60 -1.68 10.03
C GLU A 3 -1.00 -3.11 9.65
N ILE A 4 -0.88 -3.43 8.37
CA ILE A 4 -1.15 -4.76 7.81
C ILE A 4 0.17 -5.52 7.62
N TYR A 5 1.16 -4.83 7.06
CA TYR A 5 2.44 -5.41 6.67
C TYR A 5 3.49 -4.31 6.51
N GLN A 6 4.77 -4.66 6.63
CA GLN A 6 5.85 -3.74 6.33
C GLN A 6 7.05 -4.47 5.73
N THR A 7 7.79 -3.76 4.88
CA THR A 7 9.12 -4.16 4.41
C THR A 7 10.17 -3.26 5.06
N GLU A 8 11.44 -3.43 4.66
CA GLU A 8 12.49 -2.50 5.02
C GLU A 8 12.16 -1.05 4.59
N ASN A 9 11.49 -0.86 3.44
CA ASN A 9 11.31 0.47 2.83
C ASN A 9 9.87 1.00 2.85
N PHE A 10 8.85 0.15 3.05
CA PHE A 10 7.44 0.53 2.98
C PHE A 10 6.63 0.03 4.17
N ILE A 11 5.54 0.73 4.46
CA ILE A 11 4.49 0.33 5.41
C ILE A 11 3.18 0.25 4.62
N VAL A 12 2.43 -0.82 4.86
CA VAL A 12 1.11 -1.08 4.26
C VAL A 12 0.07 -1.00 5.36
N GLU A 13 -0.96 -0.18 5.16
CA GLU A 13 -1.91 0.16 6.22
C GLU A 13 -3.36 0.17 5.73
N ALA A 14 -4.26 -0.31 6.59
CA ALA A 14 -5.67 -0.01 6.47
C ALA A 14 -5.92 1.41 6.99
N VAL A 15 -6.36 2.30 6.09
CA VAL A 15 -6.77 3.65 6.48
C VAL A 15 -8.08 3.62 7.29
N ASP A 16 -8.21 4.53 8.25
CA ASP A 16 -9.42 4.60 9.09
C ASP A 16 -10.65 5.04 8.26
N GLU A 17 -10.42 5.97 7.33
CA GLU A 17 -11.44 6.50 6.42
C GLU A 17 -11.09 6.11 4.97
N PRO A 18 -11.61 4.97 4.47
CA PRO A 18 -11.30 4.52 3.13
C PRO A 18 -12.08 5.32 2.08
N LEU A 19 -11.47 5.55 0.90
CA LEU A 19 -12.08 6.31 -0.19
C LEU A 19 -13.29 5.57 -0.80
N VAL A 20 -13.31 4.24 -0.70
CA VAL A 20 -14.46 3.40 -1.01
C VAL A 20 -14.67 2.40 0.12
N THR A 21 -15.91 1.94 0.29
CA THR A 21 -16.25 1.07 1.44
C THR A 21 -15.49 -0.26 1.35
N ARG A 22 -15.23 -0.91 2.49
CA ARG A 22 -14.56 -2.23 2.50
C ARG A 22 -15.36 -3.31 1.75
N LYS A 23 -16.69 -3.16 1.66
CA LYS A 23 -17.57 -4.03 0.87
C LYS A 23 -17.49 -3.79 -0.64
N ASP A 24 -16.91 -2.65 -1.03
CA ASP A 24 -16.79 -2.19 -2.42
C ASP A 24 -15.33 -1.93 -2.74
N GLY A 25 -14.49 -2.96 -2.54
CA GLY A 25 -13.08 -2.93 -2.90
C GLY A 25 -12.14 -2.15 -1.97
N GLY A 26 -12.63 -1.46 -0.94
CA GLY A 26 -11.84 -0.85 0.14
C GLY A 26 -10.73 0.14 -0.29
N HIS A 27 -9.76 0.36 0.59
CA HIS A 27 -8.65 1.29 0.38
C HIS A 27 -7.50 0.89 1.32
N ILE A 28 -6.39 0.43 0.74
CA ILE A 28 -5.15 0.16 1.45
C ILE A 28 -4.12 1.18 0.98
N SER A 29 -3.35 1.72 1.92
CA SER A 29 -2.27 2.65 1.62
C SER A 29 -0.92 1.93 1.66
N ILE A 30 -0.01 2.29 0.75
CA ILE A 30 1.37 1.80 0.71
C ILE A 30 2.29 3.01 0.73
N ASN A 31 2.93 3.24 1.87
CA ASN A 31 3.71 4.46 2.13
C ASN A 31 5.20 4.13 2.25
N PRO A 32 6.09 4.88 1.57
CA PRO A 32 7.52 4.75 1.82
C PRO A 32 7.86 5.28 3.22
N LYS A 33 8.80 4.61 3.90
CA LYS A 33 9.36 5.07 5.18
C LYS A 33 10.25 6.30 5.02
N VAL A 34 10.76 6.52 3.80
CA VAL A 34 11.48 7.74 3.43
C VAL A 34 10.51 8.86 3.05
N LYS A 35 10.77 10.08 3.51
CA LYS A 35 9.97 11.24 3.13
C LYS A 35 10.24 11.62 1.69
N VAL A 36 9.20 11.59 0.87
CA VAL A 36 9.18 12.05 -0.52
C VAL A 36 7.88 12.82 -0.75
N VAL A 37 7.88 13.80 -1.65
CA VAL A 37 6.67 14.56 -1.98
C VAL A 37 5.68 13.68 -2.75
N ASP A 38 6.18 12.91 -3.71
CA ASP A 38 5.40 12.01 -4.53
C ASP A 38 6.30 10.90 -5.11
N ARG A 39 5.67 9.94 -5.79
CA ARG A 39 6.36 8.75 -6.33
C ARG A 39 7.42 9.04 -7.39
N THR A 40 7.43 10.23 -8.02
CA THR A 40 8.45 10.61 -9.02
C THR A 40 9.83 10.82 -8.38
N GLN A 41 9.89 11.00 -7.07
CA GLN A 41 11.14 11.15 -6.32
C GLN A 41 11.70 9.82 -5.80
N LEU A 42 11.02 8.69 -6.05
CA LEU A 42 11.53 7.38 -5.65
C LEU A 42 12.75 7.01 -6.50
N SER A 43 13.77 6.43 -5.86
CA SER A 43 14.84 5.77 -6.59
C SER A 43 14.27 4.60 -7.40
N PRO A 44 14.94 4.17 -8.49
CA PRO A 44 14.48 3.02 -9.28
C PRO A 44 14.24 1.77 -8.43
N LYS A 45 15.08 1.52 -7.42
CA LYS A 45 14.93 0.38 -6.50
C LYS A 45 13.61 0.47 -5.70
N LEU A 46 13.31 1.63 -5.14
CA LEU A 46 12.07 1.85 -4.37
C LEU A 46 10.83 1.83 -5.25
N ALA A 47 10.91 2.36 -6.46
CA ALA A 47 9.81 2.31 -7.43
C ALA A 47 9.46 0.86 -7.84
N ILE A 48 10.47 0.02 -8.07
CA ILE A 48 10.26 -1.41 -8.36
C ILE A 48 9.60 -2.13 -7.18
N GLU A 49 10.07 -1.87 -5.96
CA GLU A 49 9.47 -2.44 -4.76
C GLU A 49 8.02 -2.01 -4.58
N LEU A 50 7.72 -0.72 -4.74
CA LEU A 50 6.36 -0.19 -4.68
C LEU A 50 5.44 -0.91 -5.69
N MET A 51 5.88 -1.09 -6.93
CA MET A 51 5.08 -1.78 -7.94
C MET A 51 4.80 -3.24 -7.59
N ARG A 52 5.79 -3.96 -7.07
CA ARG A 52 5.58 -5.33 -6.57
C ARG A 52 4.58 -5.37 -5.43
N LEU A 53 4.69 -4.43 -4.49
CA LEU A 53 3.76 -4.34 -3.36
C LEU A 53 2.34 -4.04 -3.83
N THR A 54 2.13 -3.15 -4.80
CA THR A 54 0.77 -2.88 -5.32
C THR A 54 0.08 -4.13 -5.88
N MET A 55 0.85 -5.02 -6.52
CA MET A 55 0.31 -6.28 -7.05
C MET A 55 -0.01 -7.27 -5.92
N LEU A 56 0.95 -7.51 -5.02
CA LEU A 56 0.80 -8.46 -3.91
C LEU A 56 -0.31 -8.06 -2.94
N ILE A 57 -0.38 -6.78 -2.58
CA ILE A 57 -1.39 -6.27 -1.66
C ILE A 57 -2.77 -6.25 -2.33
N GLY A 58 -2.86 -5.94 -3.62
CA GLY A 58 -4.12 -6.02 -4.38
C GLY A 58 -4.70 -7.43 -4.43
N GLU A 59 -3.83 -8.45 -4.64
CA GLU A 59 -4.23 -9.85 -4.57
C GLU A 59 -4.70 -10.25 -3.16
N ALA A 60 -3.90 -9.93 -2.14
CA ALA A 60 -4.24 -10.23 -0.75
C ALA A 60 -5.56 -9.56 -0.31
N MET A 61 -5.80 -8.33 -0.75
CA MET A 61 -7.03 -7.60 -0.51
C MET A 61 -8.23 -8.27 -1.16
N THR A 62 -8.09 -8.71 -2.41
CA THR A 62 -9.15 -9.43 -3.13
C THR A 62 -9.51 -10.72 -2.39
N ILE A 63 -8.50 -11.48 -1.93
CA ILE A 63 -8.73 -12.71 -1.16
C ILE A 63 -9.40 -12.41 0.19
N GLY A 64 -8.95 -11.40 0.92
CA GLY A 64 -9.46 -11.07 2.26
C GLY A 64 -10.84 -10.41 2.28
N LEU A 65 -11.34 -9.93 1.13
CA LEU A 65 -12.67 -9.32 1.00
C LEU A 65 -13.73 -10.25 0.41
N ASN A 66 -13.34 -11.43 -0.09
CA ASN A 66 -14.24 -12.50 -0.52
C ASN A 66 -14.60 -13.43 0.65
#